data_AF-A0A3L6FJF8-F1
#
_entry.id   AF-A0A3L6FJF8-F1
#
_cell.length_a   1.000
_cell.length_b   1.000
_cell.length_c   1.000
_cell.angle_alpha   90.00
_cell.angle_beta   90.00
_cell.angle_gamma   90.00
#
_symmetry.space_group_name_H-M   'P 1'
#
loop_
_entity.id
_entity.type
_entity.pdbx_description
1 polymer ?
#
loop_
_entity_poly.entity_id
_entity_poly.type
_entity_poly.pdbx_seq_one_letter_code
_entity_poly.pdbx_strand_id
1 'polypeptide(L)'
;MAHISGLVATQIVTVPIETFAREAANPFEYCDVVTTTTHKSLRGPRAGRIFYRKGPKPPKKGQPEGAVYDYEDKINFAVFPSLQGGPHNHQIAALAVALQQTMSPSFKAYAKQVKANVVAIGNYLMSKGYKMVTDGTENHLVL
;
A
#
# COMPACT_ATOMS: atom_id res chain seq x y z
N MET A 1 2.89 -3.68 3.03
CA MET A 1 2.26 -2.37 3.32
C MET A 1 0.79 -2.45 3.79
N ALA A 2 0.40 -3.46 4.59
CA ALA A 2 -1.01 -3.73 4.91
C ALA A 2 -1.78 -2.56 5.57
N HIS A 3 -1.13 -1.82 6.46
CA HIS A 3 -1.77 -0.72 7.21
C HIS A 3 -1.91 0.57 6.40
N ILE A 4 -1.02 0.81 5.42
CA ILE A 4 -0.90 2.11 4.73
C ILE A 4 -1.26 2.05 3.24
N SER A 5 -1.72 0.92 2.73
CA SER A 5 -1.96 0.74 1.29
C SER A 5 -2.94 1.74 0.68
N GLY A 6 -3.94 2.20 1.44
CA GLY A 6 -4.83 3.27 0.99
C GLY A 6 -4.14 4.62 0.86
N LEU A 7 -3.26 4.96 1.81
CA LEU A 7 -2.47 6.20 1.75
C LEU A 7 -1.51 6.17 0.55
N VAL A 8 -0.89 5.01 0.30
CA VAL A 8 0.00 4.80 -0.87
C VAL A 8 -0.78 4.90 -2.19
N ALA A 9 -1.99 4.35 -2.27
CA ALA A 9 -2.79 4.32 -3.51
C ALA A 9 -3.18 5.72 -4.05
N THR A 10 -3.19 6.75 -3.19
CA THR A 10 -3.53 8.13 -3.58
C THR A 10 -2.57 8.76 -4.61
N GLN A 11 -1.41 8.12 -4.82
CA GLN A 11 -0.36 8.57 -5.75
C GLN A 11 -0.65 8.17 -7.21
N ILE A 12 -1.67 7.35 -7.45
CA ILE A 12 -2.03 6.81 -8.78
C ILE A 12 -3.04 7.72 -9.51
N VAL A 13 -3.62 8.72 -8.84
CA VAL A 13 -4.62 9.61 -9.44
C VAL A 13 -3.96 10.49 -10.52
N THR A 14 -4.44 10.36 -11.75
CA THR A 14 -3.95 10.92 -13.02
C THR A 14 -4.10 12.44 -13.18
N VAL A 15 -4.00 13.20 -12.08
CA VAL A 15 -3.89 14.67 -12.14
C VAL A 15 -2.40 15.04 -12.10
N PRO A 16 -1.96 16.12 -12.79
CA PRO A 16 -0.54 16.46 -12.94
C PRO A 16 0.21 16.40 -11.61
N ILE A 17 1.33 15.69 -11.61
CA ILE A 17 2.10 15.24 -10.45
C ILE A 17 2.81 16.41 -9.71
N GLU A 18 2.64 17.65 -10.15
CA GLU A 18 3.55 18.74 -9.79
C GLU A 18 3.19 19.52 -8.53
N THR A 19 2.07 19.24 -7.83
CA THR A 19 1.66 20.14 -6.71
C THR A 19 1.04 19.48 -5.48
N PHE A 20 0.97 18.15 -5.40
CA PHE A 20 0.31 17.49 -4.26
C PHE A 20 1.27 16.61 -3.46
N ALA A 21 1.42 16.93 -2.17
CA ALA A 21 2.18 16.15 -1.20
C ALA A 21 1.72 14.68 -1.18
N ARG A 22 2.68 13.75 -1.07
CA ARG A 22 2.40 12.31 -0.95
C ARG A 22 1.81 12.01 0.42
N GLU A 23 0.74 11.23 0.49
CA GLU A 23 0.12 10.86 1.78
C GLU A 23 0.95 9.80 2.53
N ALA A 24 1.75 8.98 1.84
CA ALA A 24 2.71 8.05 2.44
C ALA A 24 3.90 7.79 1.51
N ALA A 25 5.03 7.33 2.05
CA ALA A 25 6.15 6.86 1.24
C ALA A 25 5.72 5.66 0.36
N ASN A 26 6.24 5.61 -0.87
CA ASN A 26 5.89 4.57 -1.82
C ASN A 26 6.88 3.39 -1.74
N PRO A 27 6.49 2.22 -1.18
CA PRO A 27 7.39 1.08 -1.08
C PRO A 27 7.78 0.50 -2.45
N PHE A 28 7.01 0.76 -3.52
CA PHE A 28 7.32 0.26 -4.86
C PHE A 28 8.59 0.88 -5.48
N GLU A 29 9.06 2.01 -4.95
CA GLU A 29 10.32 2.63 -5.39
C GLU A 29 11.54 1.76 -5.03
N TYR A 30 11.48 1.01 -3.92
CA TYR A 30 12.62 0.30 -3.35
C TYR A 30 12.42 -1.21 -3.25
N CYS A 31 11.19 -1.66 -3.07
CA CYS A 31 10.88 -3.06 -2.79
C CYS A 31 10.68 -3.86 -4.07
N ASP A 32 11.29 -5.05 -4.10
CA ASP A 32 11.11 -6.05 -5.14
C ASP A 32 9.76 -6.79 -5.05
N VAL A 33 9.30 -7.03 -3.82
CA VAL A 33 8.04 -7.69 -3.50
C VAL A 33 7.31 -6.86 -2.45
N VAL A 34 6.02 -6.60 -2.68
CA VAL A 34 5.16 -5.84 -1.77
C VAL A 34 3.88 -6.62 -1.52
N THR A 35 3.60 -6.97 -0.27
CA THR A 35 2.34 -7.60 0.13
C THR A 35 1.41 -6.59 0.80
N THR A 36 0.10 -6.77 0.68
CA THR A 36 -0.87 -5.94 1.39
C THR A 36 -2.18 -6.67 1.68
N THR A 37 -2.87 -6.26 2.75
CA THR A 37 -4.29 -6.54 2.93
C THR A 37 -5.13 -5.50 2.19
N THR A 38 -6.37 -5.85 1.82
CA THR A 38 -7.25 -4.95 1.06
C THR A 38 -8.32 -4.26 1.89
N HIS A 39 -8.52 -4.62 3.16
CA HIS A 39 -9.62 -4.14 4.01
C HIS A 39 -9.28 -3.00 4.99
N LYS A 40 -7.99 -2.65 5.15
CA LYS A 40 -7.56 -1.60 6.09
C LYS A 40 -7.72 -0.21 5.46
N SER A 41 -6.65 0.59 5.40
CA SER A 41 -6.70 1.92 4.76
C SER A 41 -7.15 1.90 3.30
N LEU A 42 -7.01 0.77 2.59
CA LEU A 42 -7.52 0.60 1.22
C LEU A 42 -9.06 0.50 1.14
N ARG A 43 -9.74 0.18 2.26
CA ARG A 43 -11.20 0.17 2.40
C ARG A 43 -11.95 -0.79 1.46
N GLY A 44 -11.31 -1.89 1.06
CA GLY A 44 -11.89 -2.95 0.24
C GLY A 44 -12.32 -4.19 1.04
N PRO A 45 -12.54 -5.33 0.37
CA PRO A 45 -12.93 -6.58 1.03
C PRO A 45 -11.81 -7.19 1.87
N ARG A 46 -12.12 -8.22 2.67
CA ARG A 46 -11.11 -9.05 3.35
C ARG A 46 -10.39 -9.96 2.35
N ALA A 47 -9.30 -9.48 1.78
CA ALA A 47 -8.39 -10.23 0.93
C ALA A 47 -6.94 -9.75 1.08
N GLY A 48 -6.03 -10.42 0.37
CA GLY A 48 -4.61 -10.06 0.26
C GLY A 48 -4.18 -9.89 -1.19
N ARG A 49 -3.14 -9.08 -1.42
CA ARG A 49 -2.46 -8.94 -2.72
C ARG A 49 -0.96 -9.07 -2.54
N ILE A 50 -0.32 -9.71 -3.52
CA ILE A 50 1.14 -9.81 -3.63
C ILE A 50 1.52 -9.14 -4.95
N PHE A 51 2.36 -8.10 -4.85
CA PHE A 51 2.98 -7.46 -6.00
C PHE A 51 4.43 -7.90 -6.08
N TYR A 52 4.93 -8.06 -7.29
CA TYR A 52 6.31 -8.47 -7.55
C TYR A 52 6.83 -7.78 -8.80
N ARG A 53 8.15 -7.51 -8.82
CA ARG A 53 8.84 -7.02 -10.01
C ARG A 53 8.92 -8.10 -11.07
N LYS A 54 8.89 -7.67 -12.33
CA LYS A 54 9.08 -8.48 -13.54
C LYS A 54 10.10 -7.78 -14.44
N GLY A 55 10.70 -8.53 -15.36
CA GLY A 55 11.64 -7.99 -16.35
C GLY A 55 13.09 -7.86 -15.82
N PRO A 56 13.92 -7.01 -16.45
CA PRO A 56 15.32 -6.86 -16.09
C PRO A 56 15.53 -6.35 -14.66
N LYS A 57 16.55 -6.89 -13.98
CA LYS A 57 17.03 -6.41 -12.68
C LYS A 57 17.97 -5.22 -12.90
N PRO A 58 17.96 -4.21 -12.01
CA PRO A 58 18.98 -3.17 -12.00
C PRO A 58 20.37 -3.79 -11.82
N PRO A 59 21.41 -3.32 -12.55
CA PRO A 59 22.76 -3.86 -12.43
C PRO A 59 23.26 -3.79 -10.98
N LYS A 60 23.81 -4.91 -10.49
CA LYS A 60 24.41 -4.99 -9.15
C LYS A 60 25.74 -5.73 -9.21
N LYS A 61 26.74 -5.29 -8.44
CA LYS A 61 28.05 -5.95 -8.38
C LYS A 61 27.88 -7.42 -7.98
N GLY A 62 28.44 -8.32 -8.78
CA GLY A 62 28.32 -9.79 -8.59
C GLY A 62 27.04 -10.40 -9.16
N GLN A 63 26.18 -9.63 -9.82
CA GLN A 63 25.03 -10.14 -10.55
C GLN A 63 25.41 -10.46 -12.00
N PRO A 64 24.92 -11.58 -12.58
CA PRO A 64 25.10 -11.86 -14.00
C PRO A 64 24.58 -10.71 -14.87
N GLU A 65 25.28 -10.43 -15.96
CA GLU A 65 24.82 -9.47 -16.96
C GLU A 65 23.46 -9.90 -17.53
N GLY A 66 22.53 -8.96 -17.67
CA GLY A 66 21.18 -9.26 -18.15
C GLY A 66 20.28 -10.02 -17.18
N ALA A 67 20.59 -10.05 -15.88
CA ALA A 67 19.75 -10.71 -14.90
C ALA A 67 18.30 -10.20 -14.93
N VAL A 68 17.34 -11.13 -14.79
CA VAL A 68 15.90 -10.86 -14.77
C VAL A 68 15.26 -11.28 -13.46
N TYR A 69 14.12 -10.66 -13.14
CA TYR A 69 13.25 -11.05 -12.04
C TYR A 69 12.52 -12.36 -12.36
N ASP A 70 12.61 -13.28 -11.41
CA ASP A 70 12.09 -14.65 -11.45
C ASP A 70 10.98 -14.86 -10.40
N TYR A 71 10.30 -13.77 -10.01
CA TYR A 71 9.30 -13.79 -8.94
C TYR A 71 7.92 -14.25 -9.39
N GLU A 72 7.51 -13.96 -10.62
CA GLU A 72 6.14 -14.20 -11.10
C GLU A 72 5.74 -15.66 -10.95
N ASP A 73 6.45 -16.57 -11.62
CA ASP A 73 6.11 -18.00 -11.61
C ASP A 73 6.23 -18.59 -10.20
N LYS A 74 7.28 -18.21 -9.46
CA LYS A 74 7.51 -18.70 -8.10
C LYS A 74 6.40 -18.29 -7.14
N ILE A 75 5.98 -17.02 -7.18
CA ILE A 75 4.92 -16.51 -6.30
C ILE A 75 3.57 -17.09 -6.72
N ASN A 76 3.25 -17.11 -8.02
CA ASN A 76 1.98 -17.66 -8.51
C ASN A 76 1.88 -19.16 -8.16
N PHE A 77 2.95 -19.94 -8.35
CA PHE A 77 2.99 -21.37 -7.99
C PHE A 77 2.85 -21.61 -6.48
N ALA A 78 3.49 -20.76 -5.67
CA ALA A 78 3.35 -20.81 -4.22
C ALA A 78 1.91 -20.52 -3.76
N VAL A 79 1.21 -19.61 -4.42
CA VAL A 79 -0.22 -19.33 -4.17
C VAL A 79 -1.07 -20.54 -4.57
N PHE A 80 -0.95 -21.00 -5.81
CA PHE A 80 -1.62 -22.18 -6.34
C PHE A 80 -0.67 -22.90 -7.31
N PRO A 81 -0.44 -24.22 -7.17
CA PRO A 81 -1.21 -25.16 -6.36
C PRO A 81 -0.67 -25.38 -4.94
N SER A 82 0.38 -24.67 -4.51
CA SER A 82 1.10 -25.08 -3.29
C SER A 82 0.35 -24.82 -1.98
N LEU A 83 -0.22 -23.62 -1.78
CA LEU A 83 -0.79 -23.23 -0.49
C LEU A 83 -2.32 -23.06 -0.49
N GLN A 84 -2.92 -22.76 -1.63
CA GLN A 84 -4.37 -22.55 -1.76
C GLN A 84 -4.94 -23.41 -2.89
N GLY A 85 -6.26 -23.64 -2.83
CA GLY A 85 -7.06 -24.30 -3.87
C GLY A 85 -7.82 -23.29 -4.73
N GLY A 86 -9.15 -23.43 -4.79
CA GLY A 86 -10.00 -22.57 -5.62
C GLY A 86 -10.02 -21.10 -5.17
N PRO A 87 -10.01 -20.12 -6.10
CA PRO A 87 -10.02 -18.71 -5.76
C PRO A 87 -11.38 -18.23 -5.25
N HIS A 88 -11.38 -17.27 -4.33
CA HIS A 88 -12.59 -16.62 -3.83
C HIS A 88 -13.06 -15.49 -4.77
N ASN A 89 -13.66 -15.87 -5.91
CA ASN A 89 -14.03 -14.93 -6.99
C ASN A 89 -14.93 -13.76 -6.54
N HIS A 90 -15.81 -13.97 -5.56
CA HIS A 90 -16.64 -12.91 -4.99
C HIS A 90 -15.81 -11.83 -4.27
N GLN A 91 -14.73 -12.20 -3.59
CA GLN A 91 -13.79 -11.24 -2.97
C GLN A 91 -12.94 -10.54 -4.03
N ILE A 92 -12.55 -11.25 -5.09
CA ILE A 92 -11.78 -10.67 -6.22
C ILE A 92 -12.63 -9.60 -6.93
N ALA A 93 -13.92 -9.88 -7.16
CA ALA A 93 -14.85 -8.91 -7.75
C ALA A 93 -15.02 -7.66 -6.85
N ALA A 94 -15.26 -7.85 -5.55
CA ALA A 94 -15.36 -6.74 -4.60
C ALA A 94 -14.06 -5.92 -4.52
N LEU A 95 -12.91 -6.57 -4.68
CA LEU A 95 -11.61 -5.91 -4.71
C LEU A 95 -11.45 -5.03 -5.96
N ALA A 96 -11.90 -5.49 -7.13
CA ALA A 96 -11.87 -4.69 -8.34
C ALA A 96 -12.66 -3.38 -8.16
N VAL A 97 -13.86 -3.46 -7.56
CA VAL A 97 -14.68 -2.28 -7.23
C VAL A 97 -13.95 -1.34 -6.27
N ALA A 98 -13.36 -1.87 -5.19
CA ALA A 98 -12.62 -1.06 -4.22
C ALA A 98 -11.42 -0.35 -4.86
N LEU A 99 -10.67 -1.04 -5.73
CA LEU A 99 -9.54 -0.45 -6.45
C LEU A 99 -9.99 0.69 -7.37
N GLN A 100 -11.12 0.54 -8.04
CA GLN A 100 -11.71 1.62 -8.83
C GLN A 100 -12.00 2.86 -7.97
N GLN A 101 -12.58 2.67 -6.78
CA GLN A 101 -12.84 3.77 -5.85
C GLN A 101 -11.54 4.47 -5.43
N THR A 102 -10.43 3.74 -5.24
CA THR A 102 -9.16 4.35 -4.82
C THR A 102 -8.55 5.31 -5.85
N MET A 103 -8.94 5.20 -7.12
CA MET A 103 -8.48 6.11 -8.18
C MET A 103 -9.28 7.42 -8.24
N SER A 104 -10.33 7.56 -7.42
CA SER A 104 -11.17 8.76 -7.42
C SER A 104 -10.54 9.93 -6.64
N PRO A 105 -10.77 11.18 -7.06
CA PRO A 105 -10.34 12.36 -6.28
C PRO A 105 -10.91 12.39 -4.86
N SER A 106 -12.14 11.88 -4.66
CA SER A 106 -12.77 11.81 -3.34
C SER A 106 -12.04 10.85 -2.40
N PHE A 107 -11.47 9.76 -2.92
CA PHE A 107 -10.63 8.87 -2.10
C PHE A 107 -9.33 9.54 -1.66
N LYS A 108 -8.70 10.34 -2.53
CA LYS A 108 -7.53 11.15 -2.15
C LYS A 108 -7.86 12.18 -1.07
N ALA A 109 -8.98 12.89 -1.22
CA ALA A 109 -9.47 13.81 -0.19
C ALA A 109 -9.73 13.09 1.15
N TYR A 110 -10.34 11.90 1.10
CA TYR A 110 -10.53 11.04 2.26
C TYR A 110 -9.21 10.68 2.95
N ALA A 111 -8.20 10.22 2.21
CA ALA A 111 -6.90 9.84 2.76
C ALA A 111 -6.17 11.02 3.41
N LYS A 112 -6.21 12.21 2.79
CA LYS A 112 -5.67 13.44 3.37
C LYS A 112 -6.36 13.77 4.70
N GLN A 113 -7.68 13.62 4.76
CA GLN A 113 -8.45 13.86 5.99
C GLN A 113 -8.10 12.85 7.09
N VAL A 114 -7.86 11.58 6.75
CA VAL A 114 -7.42 10.57 7.72
C VAL A 114 -6.13 11.00 8.43
N LYS A 115 -5.14 11.51 7.68
CA LYS A 115 -3.89 12.03 8.26
C LYS A 115 -4.11 13.27 9.11
N ALA A 116 -4.88 14.24 8.59
CA ALA A 116 -5.19 15.46 9.33
C ALA A 116 -5.87 15.14 10.68
N ASN A 117 -6.80 14.19 10.68
CA ASN A 117 -7.49 13.74 11.89
C ASN A 117 -6.54 13.11 12.90
N VAL A 118 -5.64 12.23 12.47
CA VAL A 118 -4.74 11.56 13.42
C VAL A 118 -3.74 12.54 14.04
N VAL A 119 -3.27 13.53 13.29
CA VAL A 119 -2.41 14.61 13.82
C VAL A 119 -3.18 15.44 14.85
N ALA A 120 -4.43 15.80 14.56
CA ALA A 120 -5.27 16.53 15.51
C ALA A 120 -5.51 15.73 16.81
N ILE A 121 -5.82 14.43 16.69
CA ILE A 121 -5.96 13.53 17.84
C ILE A 121 -4.66 13.46 18.63
N GLY A 122 -3.52 13.29 17.95
CA GLY A 122 -2.24 13.17 18.63
C GLY A 122 -1.84 14.44 19.37
N ASN A 123 -1.99 15.61 18.74
CA ASN A 123 -1.74 16.89 19.39
C ASN A 123 -2.66 17.11 20.60
N TYR A 124 -3.94 16.72 20.49
CA TYR A 124 -4.87 16.80 21.61
C TYR A 124 -4.44 15.90 22.77
N LEU A 125 -4.07 14.65 22.51
CA LEU A 125 -3.59 13.73 23.55
C LEU A 125 -2.32 14.24 24.23
N MET A 126 -1.35 14.74 23.47
CA MET A 126 -0.13 15.35 24.02
C MET A 126 -0.45 16.60 24.86
N SER A 127 -1.42 17.42 24.46
CA SER A 127 -1.89 18.57 25.25
C SER A 127 -2.50 18.17 26.60
N LYS A 128 -2.94 16.91 26.74
CA LYS A 128 -3.45 16.32 27.97
C LYS A 128 -2.37 15.61 28.80
N GLY A 129 -1.11 15.72 28.42
CA GLY A 129 0.02 15.12 29.15
C GLY A 129 0.29 13.65 28.81
N TYR A 130 -0.37 13.08 27.80
CA TYR A 130 -0.03 11.74 27.34
C TYR A 130 1.27 11.78 26.53
N LYS A 131 2.19 10.84 26.81
CA LYS A 131 3.40 10.66 26.01
C LYS A 131 3.06 9.85 24.78
N MET A 132 3.36 10.40 23.60
CA MET A 132 3.28 9.70 22.33
C MET A 132 4.63 9.08 21.99
N VAL A 133 4.61 7.84 21.49
CA VAL A 133 5.81 7.20 20.92
C VAL A 133 6.22 7.99 19.67
N THR A 134 7.51 8.34 19.56
CA THR A 134 8.07 9.22 18.50
C THR A 134 7.57 10.67 18.47
N ASP A 135 6.87 11.12 19.52
CA ASP A 135 6.44 12.53 19.67
C ASP A 135 5.56 13.08 18.52
N GLY A 136 4.87 12.18 17.80
CA GLY A 136 3.98 12.55 16.72
C GLY A 136 3.54 11.36 15.87
N THR A 137 3.00 11.67 14.70
CA THR A 137 2.61 10.67 13.69
C THR A 137 2.67 11.23 12.28
N GLU A 138 3.10 10.39 11.35
CA GLU A 138 3.15 10.72 9.93
C GLU A 138 2.16 9.88 9.09
N ASN A 139 1.32 9.08 9.76
CA ASN A 139 0.45 8.10 9.10
C ASN A 139 -1.01 8.18 9.59
N HIS A 140 -1.63 7.05 9.95
CA HIS A 140 -3.06 6.93 10.31
C HIS A 140 -3.29 6.46 11.75
N LEU A 141 -2.23 6.30 12.55
CA LEU A 141 -2.32 5.86 13.95
C LEU A 141 -1.41 6.70 14.86
N VAL A 142 -1.70 6.65 16.16
CA VAL A 142 -0.86 7.15 17.25
C VAL A 142 -0.65 6.02 18.25
N LEU A 143 0.46 6.04 18.98
CA LEU A 143 0.78 5.07 20.02
C LEU A 143 1.21 5.81 21.29
#